data_AF-A0A4R9FLK9-F1
#
_entry.id   AF-A0A4R9FLK9-F1
#
_cell.length_a   1.000
_cell.length_b   1.000
_cell.length_c   1.000
_cell.angle_alpha   90.00
_cell.angle_beta   90.00
_cell.angle_gamma   90.00
#
_symmetry.space_group_name_H-M   'P 1'
#
loop_
_entity.id
_entity.type
_entity.pdbx_description
1 polymer ?
#
loop_
_entity_poly.entity_id
_entity_poly.type
_entity_poly.pdbx_seq_one_letter_code
_entity_poly.pdbx_strand_id
1 'polypeptide(L)'
;MKILLKLRNAMRSGVFFRFVFFLLFAFPLFVGAESLILEDFDISDYPKVEVRLRASRGLSLDKEILSLSEHKENRSRRVGPSKVERPDGTRPVHFYLVTQMTDSFDHNMQATEIIKTIVERGEPEDRFSFVFFTDDVFLSKEDLGKSDALKEAKVPGGKSNRNTSSNLDYVFQKISPRLQENDYVLVLFYDRDLIPSSEAQNGEYTRNVPVHVLSFASTGAKYLAKRYGGEFYSLTSADFRSQLLSDQNYFRKKPWSLTYDSPFQDEWQFQGDGAVQVELETKSSRRLTFAYDIPFGTRIRTFLLHPSIFLPSLGFLVFLTLVALLLVWRKGKKQPEGSVSPEERLHTIEDEQDAYRKMYGNQYQLVYSEEDRIETERSHPIALKEFEEGEAYEKATLVLKEGRNPGKQYSLGRAETTIGNSDLCDLVLYEQSVSKNHARIRKVRNRYILYDLVSEAGTFLNGKKVLRPRILYDFDEIGIGKALLVFRGK
;
A
#
# COMPACT_ATOMS: atom_id res chain seq x y z
N MET A 1 -56.95 -26.01 55.11
CA MET A 1 -57.83 -25.64 53.98
C MET A 1 -57.98 -24.11 53.84
N LYS A 2 -56.87 -23.38 53.61
CA LYS A 2 -56.87 -21.92 53.31
C LYS A 2 -55.69 -21.48 52.42
N ILE A 3 -54.92 -22.43 51.89
CA ILE A 3 -53.74 -22.16 51.02
C ILE A 3 -54.06 -22.48 49.54
N LEU A 4 -55.02 -23.37 49.26
CA LEU A 4 -55.42 -23.69 47.89
C LEU A 4 -56.29 -22.64 47.17
N LEU A 5 -56.80 -21.60 47.86
CA LEU A 5 -57.59 -20.55 47.21
C LEU A 5 -56.80 -19.29 46.82
N LYS A 6 -55.54 -19.13 47.28
CA LYS A 6 -54.71 -17.97 46.88
C LYS A 6 -53.97 -18.18 45.55
N LEU A 7 -53.90 -19.41 45.05
CA LEU A 7 -53.25 -19.73 43.77
C LEU A 7 -54.20 -19.64 42.55
N ARG A 8 -55.52 -19.49 42.75
CA ARG A 8 -56.48 -19.42 41.63
C ARG A 8 -56.81 -18.01 41.15
N ASN A 9 -56.47 -16.97 41.92
CA ASN A 9 -56.76 -15.57 41.55
C ASN A 9 -55.54 -14.73 41.11
N ALA A 10 -54.33 -15.30 41.08
CA ALA A 10 -53.17 -14.66 40.45
C ALA A 10 -53.07 -14.95 38.94
N MET A 11 -53.99 -15.76 38.39
CA MET A 11 -54.08 -16.11 36.97
C MET A 11 -55.01 -15.18 36.19
N ARG A 12 -55.03 -13.88 36.54
CA ARG A 12 -55.85 -12.87 35.83
C ARG A 12 -55.25 -11.46 35.74
N SER A 13 -53.94 -11.30 35.99
CA SER A 13 -53.23 -10.06 35.69
C SER A 13 -52.10 -10.34 34.70
N GLY A 14 -52.32 -9.96 33.44
CA GLY A 14 -51.46 -10.22 32.30
C GLY A 14 -50.20 -9.35 32.28
N VAL A 15 -49.29 -9.55 33.23
CA VAL A 15 -48.00 -8.83 33.24
C VAL A 15 -46.78 -9.75 33.50
N PHE A 16 -46.96 -11.02 33.87
CA PHE A 16 -45.83 -11.87 34.28
C PHE A 16 -45.33 -12.91 33.25
N PHE A 17 -45.79 -12.85 31.99
CA PHE A 17 -45.40 -13.82 30.94
C PHE A 17 -44.46 -13.25 29.86
N ARG A 18 -43.69 -12.20 30.18
CA ARG A 18 -42.71 -11.59 29.25
C ARG A 18 -41.24 -11.68 29.67
N PHE A 19 -40.90 -12.39 30.75
CA PHE A 19 -39.53 -12.34 31.30
C PHE A 19 -38.78 -13.66 31.47
N VAL A 20 -39.21 -14.75 30.82
CA VAL A 20 -38.51 -16.06 30.92
C VAL A 20 -38.13 -16.66 29.55
N PHE A 21 -38.24 -15.91 28.45
CA PHE A 21 -37.93 -16.44 27.10
C PHE A 21 -36.80 -15.72 26.35
N PHE A 22 -35.90 -15.03 27.06
CA PHE A 22 -34.71 -14.40 26.46
C PHE A 22 -33.48 -14.61 27.36
N LEU A 23 -33.06 -15.86 27.53
CA LEU A 23 -31.72 -16.17 28.06
C LEU A 23 -31.21 -17.55 27.59
N LEU A 24 -31.59 -17.90 26.36
CA LEU A 24 -30.75 -18.76 25.52
C LEU A 24 -29.99 -17.80 24.59
N PHE A 25 -28.93 -17.18 25.12
CA PHE A 25 -27.81 -16.79 24.26
C PHE A 25 -27.32 -18.11 23.68
N ALA A 26 -27.78 -18.42 22.48
CA ALA A 26 -27.21 -19.46 21.65
C ALA A 26 -25.78 -19.02 21.34
N PHE A 27 -24.85 -19.24 22.27
CA PHE A 27 -23.46 -19.45 21.91
C PHE A 27 -23.50 -20.67 21.00
N PRO A 28 -23.23 -20.53 19.69
CA PRO A 28 -23.18 -21.70 18.85
C PRO A 28 -22.13 -22.62 19.47
N LEU A 29 -22.47 -23.89 19.67
CA LEU A 29 -21.54 -24.94 20.05
C LEU A 29 -20.40 -24.92 19.01
N PHE A 30 -19.32 -24.26 19.38
CA PHE A 30 -18.25 -23.86 18.47
C PHE A 30 -17.34 -25.06 18.19
N VAL A 31 -17.67 -25.80 17.14
CA VAL A 31 -16.74 -26.75 16.48
C VAL A 31 -15.54 -25.95 15.92
N GLY A 32 -14.34 -26.52 16.04
CA GLY A 32 -13.06 -25.90 15.67
C GLY A 32 -13.05 -25.40 14.24
N ALA A 33 -12.71 -24.13 14.04
CA ALA A 33 -12.67 -23.51 12.73
C ALA A 33 -11.23 -23.55 12.21
N GLU A 34 -10.88 -24.62 11.51
CA GLU A 34 -9.77 -24.64 10.56
C GLU A 34 -9.97 -23.48 9.55
N SER A 35 -8.99 -22.57 9.44
CA SER A 35 -9.16 -21.33 8.69
C SER A 35 -8.17 -21.23 7.54
N LEU A 36 -8.73 -21.14 6.33
CA LEU A 36 -8.05 -20.71 5.12
C LEU A 36 -8.29 -19.20 4.98
N ILE A 37 -7.22 -18.42 4.91
CA ILE A 37 -7.24 -16.96 4.82
C ILE A 37 -6.61 -16.56 3.48
N LEU A 38 -7.30 -15.73 2.70
CA LEU A 38 -6.73 -15.08 1.51
C LEU A 38 -5.78 -13.99 1.97
N GLU A 39 -4.51 -14.08 1.61
CA GLU A 39 -3.54 -13.01 1.85
C GLU A 39 -3.53 -12.04 0.67
N ASP A 40 -3.44 -12.55 -0.57
CA ASP A 40 -3.26 -11.72 -1.75
C ASP A 40 -3.63 -12.51 -3.03
N PHE A 41 -3.81 -11.81 -4.14
CA PHE A 41 -3.95 -12.41 -5.47
C PHE A 41 -3.22 -11.57 -6.51
N ASP A 42 -2.52 -12.23 -7.44
CA ASP A 42 -1.80 -11.60 -8.54
C ASP A 42 -2.45 -11.97 -9.89
N ILE A 43 -2.73 -10.94 -10.68
CA ILE A 43 -3.35 -11.01 -12.00
C ILE A 43 -2.51 -10.30 -13.07
N SER A 44 -1.26 -9.95 -12.76
CA SER A 44 -0.35 -9.25 -13.69
C SER A 44 -0.04 -10.07 -14.94
N ASP A 45 -0.04 -11.40 -14.79
CA ASP A 45 0.23 -12.38 -15.85
C ASP A 45 -1.04 -13.01 -16.45
N TYR A 46 -2.18 -12.31 -16.37
CA TYR A 46 -3.45 -12.76 -16.95
C TYR A 46 -3.25 -13.28 -18.39
N PRO A 47 -3.75 -14.48 -18.75
CA PRO A 47 -4.84 -15.23 -18.09
C PRO A 47 -4.46 -16.08 -16.87
N LYS A 48 -3.19 -16.11 -16.48
CA LYS A 48 -2.76 -16.80 -15.25
C LYS A 48 -3.14 -15.97 -14.03
N VAL A 49 -3.78 -16.63 -13.07
CA VAL A 49 -4.15 -16.07 -11.77
C VAL A 49 -3.37 -16.81 -10.70
N GLU A 50 -2.66 -16.06 -9.85
CA GLU A 50 -1.99 -16.59 -8.66
C GLU A 50 -2.78 -16.15 -7.42
N VAL A 51 -3.19 -17.10 -6.58
CA VAL A 51 -3.89 -16.83 -5.33
C VAL A 51 -3.01 -17.25 -4.18
N ARG A 52 -2.70 -16.32 -3.27
CA ARG A 52 -1.84 -16.55 -2.10
C ARG A 52 -2.71 -16.80 -0.87
N LEU A 53 -2.62 -18.01 -0.34
CA LEU A 53 -3.50 -18.52 0.71
C LEU A 53 -2.68 -18.93 1.95
N ARG A 54 -3.14 -18.52 3.13
CA ARG A 54 -2.61 -18.98 4.41
C ARG A 54 -3.60 -19.96 5.04
N ALA A 55 -3.16 -21.21 5.24
CA ALA A 55 -3.95 -22.23 5.93
C ALA A 55 -3.51 -22.36 7.38
N SER A 56 -4.38 -22.77 8.31
CA SER A 56 -3.99 -23.13 9.67
C SER A 56 -3.06 -24.36 9.73
N ARG A 57 -2.34 -24.53 10.84
CA ARG A 57 -1.35 -25.60 11.03
C ARG A 57 -1.97 -26.98 10.80
N GLY A 58 -1.30 -27.81 9.99
CA GLY A 58 -1.72 -29.19 9.70
C GLY A 58 -2.55 -29.37 8.43
N LEU A 59 -2.98 -28.27 7.78
CA LEU A 59 -3.68 -28.30 6.52
C LEU A 59 -2.70 -28.26 5.34
N SER A 60 -2.87 -29.21 4.42
CA SER A 60 -2.18 -29.21 3.13
C SER A 60 -3.19 -28.85 2.05
N LEU A 61 -2.99 -27.73 1.35
CA LEU A 61 -3.96 -27.18 0.40
C LEU A 61 -4.27 -28.14 -0.75
N ASP A 62 -3.28 -28.91 -1.19
CA ASP A 62 -3.40 -29.96 -2.21
C ASP A 62 -4.46 -31.02 -1.86
N LYS A 63 -4.70 -31.24 -0.56
CA LYS A 63 -5.70 -32.19 -0.06
C LYS A 63 -7.02 -31.55 0.31
N GLU A 64 -7.09 -30.22 0.44
CA GLU A 64 -8.28 -29.51 0.90
C GLU A 64 -9.16 -28.94 -0.22
N ILE A 65 -8.60 -28.60 -1.39
CA ILE A 65 -9.37 -28.00 -2.48
C ILE A 65 -10.33 -29.03 -3.08
N LEU A 66 -11.64 -28.76 -3.00
CA LEU A 66 -12.68 -29.56 -3.63
C LEU A 66 -13.05 -29.02 -5.02
N SER A 67 -13.32 -27.72 -5.07
CA SER A 67 -13.73 -27.05 -6.30
C SER A 67 -13.24 -25.61 -6.31
N LEU A 68 -12.93 -25.12 -7.50
CA LEU A 68 -12.58 -23.74 -7.79
C LEU A 68 -13.42 -23.31 -8.99
N SER A 69 -14.16 -22.22 -8.86
CA SER A 69 -15.03 -21.69 -9.90
C SER A 69 -14.89 -20.18 -10.01
N GLU A 70 -15.01 -19.68 -11.25
CA GLU A 70 -15.11 -18.25 -11.52
C GLU A 70 -16.51 -17.93 -12.02
N HIS A 71 -17.08 -16.86 -11.47
CA HIS A 71 -18.38 -16.31 -11.81
C HIS A 71 -18.18 -14.92 -12.42
N LYS A 72 -18.72 -14.71 -13.61
CA LYS A 72 -18.74 -13.42 -14.28
C LYS A 72 -20.17 -13.14 -14.75
N GLU A 73 -20.77 -12.08 -14.21
CA GLU A 73 -22.17 -11.73 -14.44
C GLU A 73 -23.12 -12.90 -14.08
N ASN A 74 -23.75 -13.54 -15.06
CA ASN A 74 -24.66 -14.67 -14.86
C ASN A 74 -24.06 -16.02 -15.29
N ARG A 75 -22.74 -16.08 -15.52
CA ARG A 75 -22.04 -17.26 -16.03
C ARG A 75 -21.05 -17.76 -14.97
N SER A 76 -21.16 -19.05 -14.63
CA SER A 76 -20.23 -19.75 -13.75
C SER A 76 -19.44 -20.76 -14.57
N ARG A 77 -18.11 -20.76 -14.43
CA ARG A 77 -17.22 -21.75 -15.07
C ARG A 77 -16.30 -22.36 -14.02
N ARG A 78 -16.20 -23.68 -14.01
CA ARG A 78 -15.23 -24.39 -13.16
C ARG A 78 -13.82 -24.18 -13.71
N VAL A 79 -12.89 -23.85 -12.83
CA VAL A 79 -11.47 -23.75 -13.17
C VAL A 79 -10.89 -25.15 -13.43
N GLY A 80 -10.00 -25.23 -14.42
CA GLY A 80 -9.31 -26.46 -14.81
C GLY A 80 -8.25 -26.92 -13.77
N PRO A 81 -7.24 -27.70 -14.19
CA PRO A 81 -6.21 -28.17 -13.26
C PRO A 81 -5.46 -26.98 -12.66
N SER A 82 -5.43 -26.91 -11.34
CA SER A 82 -4.70 -25.89 -10.60
C SER A 82 -3.39 -26.46 -10.05
N LYS A 83 -2.36 -25.62 -10.02
CA LYS A 83 -1.06 -25.96 -9.43
C LYS A 83 -0.99 -25.36 -8.04
N VAL A 84 -0.78 -26.21 -7.04
CA VAL A 84 -0.61 -25.79 -5.64
C VAL A 84 0.83 -26.02 -5.25
N GLU A 85 1.54 -24.94 -4.92
CA GLU A 85 2.92 -25.02 -4.44
C GLU A 85 3.08 -24.13 -3.21
N ARG A 86 3.87 -24.59 -2.25
CA ARG A 86 4.31 -23.72 -1.15
C ARG A 86 5.78 -23.40 -1.40
N PRO A 87 6.13 -22.13 -1.69
CA PRO A 87 7.51 -21.75 -1.90
C PRO A 87 8.35 -22.06 -0.64
N ASP A 88 9.56 -22.59 -0.86
CA ASP A 88 10.51 -22.83 0.22
C ASP A 88 11.02 -21.51 0.84
N GLY A 89 11.37 -21.60 2.13
CA GLY A 89 11.91 -20.49 2.91
C GLY A 89 10.89 -19.82 3.84
N THR A 90 11.37 -18.79 4.54
CA THR A 90 10.58 -17.99 5.49
C THR A 90 10.57 -16.53 5.07
N ARG A 91 9.56 -15.78 5.54
CA ARG A 91 9.47 -14.32 5.39
C ARG A 91 9.82 -13.64 6.73
N PRO A 92 10.39 -12.42 6.71
CA PRO A 92 10.51 -11.61 7.92
C PRO A 92 9.11 -11.28 8.43
N VAL A 93 8.96 -11.26 9.76
CA VAL A 93 7.69 -10.96 10.43
C VAL A 93 7.90 -9.84 11.43
N HIS A 94 6.92 -8.94 11.51
CA HIS A 94 6.84 -7.95 12.58
C HIS A 94 5.95 -8.48 13.71
N PHE A 95 6.54 -8.73 14.87
CA PHE A 95 5.86 -9.21 16.06
C PHE A 95 5.37 -8.03 16.92
N TYR A 96 4.07 -7.93 17.13
CA TYR A 96 3.45 -7.05 18.12
C TYR A 96 3.11 -7.85 19.38
N LEU A 97 3.90 -7.64 20.42
CA LEU A 97 3.77 -8.31 21.72
C LEU A 97 3.06 -7.37 22.70
N VAL A 98 1.73 -7.53 22.76
CA VAL A 98 0.84 -6.75 23.60
C VAL A 98 0.70 -7.44 24.95
N THR A 99 1.28 -6.88 26.01
CA THR A 99 1.42 -7.56 27.30
C THR A 99 0.86 -6.73 28.45
N GLN A 100 -0.05 -7.32 29.22
CA GLN A 100 -0.59 -6.70 30.43
C GLN A 100 0.47 -6.71 31.54
N MET A 101 0.75 -5.54 32.11
CA MET A 101 1.51 -5.39 33.34
C MET A 101 0.59 -5.65 34.54
N THR A 102 1.09 -6.38 35.53
CA THR A 102 0.34 -6.75 36.73
C THR A 102 1.05 -6.27 38.00
N ASP A 103 0.36 -6.32 39.13
CA ASP A 103 0.94 -6.11 40.46
C ASP A 103 1.72 -7.35 40.98
N SER A 104 1.57 -8.51 40.32
CA SER A 104 2.25 -9.76 40.65
C SER A 104 3.61 -9.85 39.99
N PHE A 105 4.66 -9.98 40.81
CA PHE A 105 6.02 -10.19 40.35
C PHE A 105 6.15 -11.47 39.48
N ASP A 106 5.53 -12.57 39.92
CA ASP A 106 5.63 -13.86 39.23
C ASP A 106 4.99 -13.81 37.84
N HIS A 107 3.85 -13.14 37.70
CA HIS A 107 3.20 -12.93 36.41
C HIS A 107 4.08 -12.10 35.47
N ASN A 108 4.64 -10.98 35.96
CA ASN A 108 5.50 -10.13 35.13
C ASN A 108 6.81 -10.84 34.74
N MET A 109 7.37 -11.67 35.62
CA MET A 109 8.55 -12.50 35.32
C MET A 109 8.23 -13.57 34.28
N GLN A 110 7.12 -14.29 34.45
CA GLN A 110 6.67 -15.28 33.46
C GLN A 110 6.42 -14.63 32.08
N ALA A 111 5.75 -13.47 32.05
CA ALA A 111 5.53 -12.71 30.82
C ALA A 111 6.85 -12.32 30.17
N THR A 112 7.82 -11.84 30.96
CA THR A 112 9.18 -11.51 30.51
C THR A 112 9.89 -12.71 29.87
N GLU A 113 9.83 -13.88 30.50
CA GLU A 113 10.42 -15.10 29.93
C GLU A 113 9.77 -15.48 28.59
N ILE A 114 8.45 -15.37 28.50
CA ILE A 114 7.70 -15.71 27.28
C ILE A 114 8.11 -14.79 26.14
N ILE A 115 8.04 -13.46 26.33
CA ILE A 115 8.41 -12.51 25.28
C ILE A 115 9.88 -12.64 24.88
N LYS A 116 10.77 -12.89 25.85
CA LYS A 116 12.19 -13.10 25.57
C LYS A 116 12.42 -14.36 24.75
N THR A 117 11.74 -15.46 25.07
CA THR A 117 11.82 -16.71 24.30
C THR A 117 11.38 -16.49 22.84
N ILE A 118 10.31 -15.73 22.62
CA ILE A 118 9.81 -15.39 21.28
C ILE A 118 10.88 -14.62 20.48
N VAL A 119 11.51 -13.62 21.10
CA VAL A 119 12.55 -12.80 20.46
C VAL A 119 13.82 -13.62 20.20
N GLU A 120 14.25 -14.46 21.15
CA GLU A 120 15.42 -15.34 21.01
C GLU A 120 15.27 -16.30 19.82
N ARG A 121 14.05 -16.81 19.61
CA ARG A 121 13.69 -17.73 18.52
C ARG A 121 13.43 -17.05 17.18
N GLY A 122 13.21 -15.74 17.15
CA GLY A 122 13.04 -14.99 15.90
C GLY A 122 14.32 -14.93 15.06
N GLU A 123 14.19 -14.62 13.78
CA GLU A 123 15.34 -14.46 12.88
C GLU A 123 15.91 -13.04 12.95
N PRO A 124 17.14 -12.79 12.45
CA PRO A 124 17.76 -11.46 12.47
C PRO A 124 16.96 -10.39 11.70
N GLU A 125 16.20 -10.79 10.69
CA GLU A 125 15.36 -9.90 9.86
C GLU A 125 14.00 -9.57 10.50
N ASP A 126 13.63 -10.27 11.58
CA ASP A 126 12.36 -10.04 12.27
C ASP A 126 12.41 -8.72 13.05
N ARG A 127 11.24 -8.06 13.12
CA ARG A 127 11.05 -6.81 13.86
C ARG A 127 10.13 -7.05 15.04
N PHE A 128 10.33 -6.32 16.13
CA PHE A 128 9.59 -6.50 17.37
C PHE A 128 9.07 -5.16 17.89
N SER A 129 7.77 -5.11 18.19
CA SER A 129 7.11 -4.03 18.90
C SER A 129 6.57 -4.56 20.22
N PHE A 130 6.93 -3.93 21.33
CA PHE A 130 6.38 -4.23 22.65
C PHE A 130 5.35 -3.18 23.03
N VAL A 131 4.21 -3.64 23.54
CA VAL A 131 3.17 -2.78 24.07
C VAL A 131 2.83 -3.27 25.46
N PHE A 132 3.27 -2.56 26.48
CA PHE A 132 2.98 -2.86 27.87
C PHE A 132 1.84 -1.96 28.34
N PHE A 133 0.80 -2.56 28.93
CA PHE A 133 -0.38 -1.82 29.37
C PHE A 133 -0.85 -2.24 30.77
N THR A 134 -1.39 -1.28 31.50
CA THR A 134 -2.06 -1.41 32.81
C THR A 134 -3.14 -0.33 32.86
N ASP A 135 -3.93 -0.29 33.93
CA ASP A 135 -5.04 0.66 34.06
C ASP A 135 -4.57 2.14 33.99
N ASP A 136 -3.32 2.43 34.39
CA ASP A 136 -2.81 3.81 34.47
C ASP A 136 -1.64 4.12 33.52
N VAL A 137 -1.02 3.10 32.92
CA VAL A 137 0.25 3.25 32.19
C VAL A 137 0.22 2.47 30.88
N PHE A 138 0.61 3.15 29.81
CA PHE A 138 0.82 2.59 28.48
C PHE A 138 2.25 2.89 28.04
N LEU A 139 3.03 1.85 27.78
CA LEU A 139 4.40 1.95 27.28
C LEU A 139 4.48 1.20 25.96
N SER A 140 5.00 1.85 24.93
CA SER A 140 5.22 1.22 23.64
C SER A 140 6.66 1.44 23.18
N LYS A 141 7.26 0.37 22.68
CA LYS A 141 8.56 0.39 21.99
C LYS A 141 8.34 -0.25 20.64
N GLU A 142 8.55 0.52 19.58
CA GLU A 142 8.17 0.11 18.24
C GLU A 142 9.41 -0.22 17.41
N ASP A 143 9.23 -1.15 16.48
CA ASP A 143 10.17 -1.43 15.40
C ASP A 143 11.62 -1.66 15.87
N LEU A 144 11.79 -2.60 16.81
CA LEU A 144 13.10 -3.00 17.32
C LEU A 144 13.67 -4.18 16.53
N GLY A 145 14.97 -4.15 16.26
CA GLY A 145 15.69 -5.32 15.76
C GLY A 145 15.95 -6.33 16.88
N LYS A 146 16.27 -7.57 16.54
CA LYS A 146 16.43 -8.68 17.51
C LYS A 146 17.35 -8.33 18.71
N SER A 147 18.50 -7.72 18.47
CA SER A 147 19.46 -7.38 19.54
C SER A 147 18.94 -6.37 20.54
N ASP A 148 18.21 -5.36 20.06
CA ASP A 148 17.65 -4.31 20.92
C ASP A 148 16.36 -4.79 21.58
N ALA A 149 15.57 -5.58 20.85
CA ALA A 149 14.40 -6.25 21.39
C ALA A 149 14.73 -7.15 22.58
N LEU A 150 15.86 -7.88 22.55
CA LEU A 150 16.30 -8.70 23.69
C LEU A 150 16.65 -7.90 24.94
N LYS A 151 17.17 -6.68 24.78
CA LYS A 151 17.47 -5.79 25.92
C LYS A 151 16.18 -5.25 26.54
N GLU A 152 15.19 -5.02 25.69
CA GLU A 152 13.92 -4.36 26.01
C GLU A 152 12.75 -5.31 26.31
N ALA A 153 12.94 -6.61 26.08
CA ALA A 153 12.03 -7.69 26.44
C ALA A 153 11.97 -7.90 27.96
N LYS A 154 11.51 -6.88 28.69
CA LYS A 154 11.34 -6.85 30.14
C LYS A 154 10.00 -6.21 30.47
N VAL A 155 9.09 -6.99 31.06
CA VAL A 155 7.76 -6.51 31.42
C VAL A 155 7.87 -5.69 32.71
N PRO A 156 7.49 -4.40 32.71
CA PRO A 156 7.49 -3.60 33.92
C PRO A 156 6.42 -4.05 34.91
N GLY A 157 6.61 -3.71 36.19
CA GLY A 157 5.56 -3.89 37.19
C GLY A 157 4.43 -2.86 37.01
N GLY A 158 3.18 -3.34 37.09
CA GLY A 158 1.98 -2.51 37.11
C GLY A 158 1.45 -2.30 38.54
N LYS A 159 0.55 -1.33 38.71
CA LYS A 159 -0.12 -1.09 40.00
C LYS A 159 -1.50 -1.74 40.10
N SER A 160 -2.18 -1.93 38.97
CA SER A 160 -3.52 -2.49 38.86
C SER A 160 -3.73 -3.15 37.49
N ASN A 161 -4.59 -4.15 37.43
CA ASN A 161 -4.87 -4.91 36.21
C ASN A 161 -6.34 -5.33 36.12
N ARG A 162 -7.25 -4.50 36.65
CA ARG A 162 -8.66 -4.87 36.84
C ARG A 162 -9.53 -4.59 35.61
N ASN A 163 -9.08 -3.72 34.70
CA ASN A 163 -9.87 -3.25 33.57
C ASN A 163 -9.30 -3.74 32.22
N THR A 164 -8.93 -5.02 32.14
CA THR A 164 -8.32 -5.62 30.94
C THR A 164 -9.09 -5.31 29.66
N SER A 165 -10.42 -5.41 29.70
CA SER A 165 -11.28 -5.16 28.53
C SER A 165 -11.12 -3.75 27.97
N SER A 166 -11.33 -2.72 28.80
CA SER A 166 -11.20 -1.31 28.40
C SER A 166 -9.77 -0.94 28.03
N ASN A 167 -8.77 -1.53 28.68
CA ASN A 167 -7.37 -1.30 28.32
C ASN A 167 -7.05 -1.85 26.92
N LEU A 168 -7.62 -3.00 26.54
CA LEU A 168 -7.44 -3.57 25.21
C LEU A 168 -8.08 -2.66 24.14
N ASP A 169 -9.26 -2.08 24.39
CA ASP A 169 -9.88 -1.10 23.48
C ASP A 169 -8.90 0.04 23.18
N TYR A 170 -8.33 0.64 24.24
CA TYR A 170 -7.35 1.72 24.11
C TYR A 170 -6.09 1.29 23.37
N VAL A 171 -5.53 0.12 23.72
CA VAL A 171 -4.34 -0.43 23.08
C VAL A 171 -4.58 -0.61 21.58
N PHE A 172 -5.66 -1.28 21.20
CA PHE A 172 -5.98 -1.54 19.80
C PHE A 172 -6.29 -0.26 19.03
N GLN A 173 -6.94 0.73 19.63
CA GLN A 173 -7.10 2.05 19.02
C GLN A 173 -5.74 2.71 18.66
N LYS A 174 -4.70 2.50 19.48
CA LYS A 174 -3.36 3.08 19.26
C LYS A 174 -2.51 2.29 18.27
N ILE A 175 -2.60 0.96 18.27
CA ILE A 175 -1.75 0.12 17.42
C ILE A 175 -2.37 -0.17 16.07
N SER A 176 -3.71 -0.25 15.97
CA SER A 176 -4.43 -0.65 14.74
C SER A 176 -4.05 0.16 13.50
N PRO A 177 -3.85 1.50 13.55
CA PRO A 177 -3.42 2.28 12.39
C PRO A 177 -2.01 1.95 11.88
N ARG A 178 -1.20 1.24 12.68
CA ARG A 178 0.20 0.89 12.36
C ARG A 178 0.37 -0.57 11.97
N LEU A 179 -0.64 -1.40 12.21
CA LEU A 179 -0.59 -2.82 11.90
C LEU A 179 -0.69 -3.05 10.39
N GLN A 180 0.12 -3.97 9.89
CA GLN A 180 0.10 -4.49 8.54
C GLN A 180 -0.51 -5.90 8.51
N GLU A 181 -1.01 -6.34 7.36
CA GLU A 181 -1.71 -7.63 7.20
C GLU A 181 -0.84 -8.86 7.54
N ASN A 182 0.48 -8.69 7.45
CA ASN A 182 1.46 -9.73 7.72
C ASN A 182 2.04 -9.67 9.15
N ASP A 183 1.54 -8.76 9.98
CA ASP A 183 2.01 -8.64 11.36
C ASP A 183 1.49 -9.78 12.23
N TYR A 184 2.30 -10.20 13.19
CA TYR A 184 1.93 -11.20 14.18
C TYR A 184 1.58 -10.51 15.50
N VAL A 185 0.29 -10.49 15.86
CA VAL A 185 -0.18 -9.87 17.10
C VAL A 185 -0.42 -10.94 18.16
N LEU A 186 0.32 -10.87 19.27
CA LEU A 186 0.10 -11.71 20.45
C LEU A 186 -0.30 -10.84 21.64
N VAL A 187 -1.47 -11.12 22.19
CA VAL A 187 -1.99 -10.47 23.40
C VAL A 187 -1.83 -11.39 24.59
N LEU A 188 -1.01 -10.98 25.55
CA LEU A 188 -0.78 -11.65 26.83
C LEU A 188 -1.46 -10.88 27.96
N PHE A 189 -2.37 -11.55 28.67
CA PHE A 189 -3.00 -11.00 29.88
C PHE A 189 -3.30 -12.09 30.91
N TYR A 190 -3.50 -11.67 32.15
CA TYR A 190 -3.66 -12.57 33.31
C TYR A 190 -5.08 -12.61 33.88
N ASP A 191 -6.00 -11.89 33.23
CA ASP A 191 -7.42 -11.90 33.55
C ASP A 191 -8.05 -13.29 33.32
N ARG A 192 -8.71 -13.81 34.36
CA ARG A 192 -9.37 -15.13 34.34
C ARG A 192 -10.81 -15.05 33.85
N ASP A 193 -11.42 -13.88 33.93
CA ASP A 193 -12.84 -13.66 33.67
C ASP A 193 -13.04 -12.51 32.68
N LEU A 194 -12.20 -12.46 31.65
CA LEU A 194 -12.29 -11.44 30.59
C LEU A 194 -13.70 -11.42 29.99
N ILE A 195 -14.33 -10.25 30.03
CA ILE A 195 -15.56 -9.93 29.28
C ILE A 195 -15.16 -8.96 28.17
N PRO A 196 -15.11 -9.40 26.89
CA PRO A 196 -14.75 -8.52 25.77
C PRO A 196 -15.73 -7.34 25.66
N SER A 197 -15.21 -6.16 25.35
CA SER A 197 -15.99 -4.94 25.13
C SER A 197 -16.91 -5.08 23.91
N SER A 198 -17.82 -4.13 23.72
CA SER A 198 -18.64 -4.06 22.50
C SER A 198 -17.79 -3.89 21.25
N GLU A 199 -16.72 -3.09 21.32
CA GLU A 199 -15.79 -2.86 20.20
C GLU A 199 -15.06 -4.16 19.82
N ALA A 200 -14.61 -4.91 20.83
CA ALA A 200 -14.00 -6.22 20.65
C ALA A 200 -14.94 -7.22 19.97
N GLN A 201 -16.20 -7.23 20.39
CA GLN A 201 -17.24 -8.11 19.84
C GLN A 201 -17.61 -7.73 18.40
N ASN A 202 -17.65 -6.43 18.09
CA ASN A 202 -17.91 -5.93 16.76
C ASN A 202 -16.75 -6.22 15.79
N GLY A 203 -15.56 -6.56 16.28
CA GLY A 203 -14.39 -6.84 15.43
C GLY A 203 -13.62 -5.57 15.06
N GLU A 204 -13.70 -4.52 15.88
CA GLU A 204 -13.14 -3.20 15.55
C GLU A 204 -11.65 -3.06 15.86
N TYR A 205 -11.03 -4.04 16.52
CA TYR A 205 -9.61 -3.96 16.91
C TYR A 205 -8.66 -3.97 15.71
N THR A 206 -8.83 -4.92 14.80
CA THR A 206 -7.93 -5.11 13.65
C THR A 206 -8.75 -5.38 12.39
N ARG A 207 -8.36 -4.77 11.27
CA ARG A 207 -9.13 -4.87 10.02
C ARG A 207 -8.90 -6.17 9.25
N ASN A 208 -7.78 -6.87 9.44
CA ASN A 208 -7.47 -8.18 8.82
C ASN A 208 -6.26 -8.89 9.50
N VAL A 209 -5.85 -8.45 10.69
CA VAL A 209 -4.65 -8.98 11.36
C VAL A 209 -5.07 -9.96 12.44
N PRO A 210 -4.65 -11.24 12.37
CA PRO A 210 -4.97 -12.22 13.39
C PRO A 210 -4.49 -11.79 14.78
N VAL A 211 -5.38 -11.89 15.77
CA VAL A 211 -5.04 -11.62 17.16
C VAL A 211 -4.93 -12.92 17.92
N HIS A 212 -3.70 -13.33 18.20
CA HIS A 212 -3.42 -14.48 19.05
C HIS A 212 -3.55 -14.08 20.52
N VAL A 213 -4.11 -14.95 21.35
CA VAL A 213 -4.37 -14.66 22.76
C VAL A 213 -3.70 -15.70 23.63
N LEU A 214 -2.88 -15.23 24.59
CA LEU A 214 -2.25 -16.04 25.61
C LEU A 214 -2.75 -15.57 26.98
N SER A 215 -3.56 -16.39 27.65
CA SER A 215 -4.11 -16.04 28.96
C SER A 215 -4.53 -17.28 29.76
N PHE A 216 -5.06 -17.09 30.96
CA PHE A 216 -5.84 -18.15 31.61
C PHE A 216 -7.08 -18.47 30.77
N ALA A 217 -7.50 -19.74 30.79
CA ALA A 217 -8.65 -20.19 30.01
C ALA A 217 -9.94 -19.53 30.49
N SER A 218 -10.49 -18.65 29.65
CA SER A 218 -11.78 -17.99 29.86
C SER A 218 -12.61 -18.00 28.58
N THR A 219 -13.93 -17.90 28.71
CA THR A 219 -14.83 -17.84 27.54
C THR A 219 -14.55 -16.60 26.69
N GLY A 220 -14.28 -15.45 27.33
CA GLY A 220 -13.96 -14.21 26.64
C GLY A 220 -12.64 -14.25 25.90
N ALA A 221 -11.59 -14.86 26.48
CA ALA A 221 -10.29 -14.98 25.83
C ALA A 221 -10.35 -15.86 24.57
N LYS A 222 -11.04 -17.01 24.67
CA LYS A 222 -11.28 -17.90 23.52
C LYS A 222 -12.12 -17.24 22.44
N TYR A 223 -13.15 -16.49 22.86
CA TYR A 223 -13.97 -15.72 21.95
C TYR A 223 -13.14 -14.67 21.21
N LEU A 224 -12.28 -13.93 21.92
CA LEU A 224 -11.44 -12.89 21.35
C LEU A 224 -10.51 -13.45 20.27
N ALA A 225 -9.75 -14.51 20.58
CA ALA A 225 -8.87 -15.15 19.59
C ALA A 225 -9.65 -15.58 18.34
N LYS A 226 -10.78 -16.27 18.52
CA LYS A 226 -11.61 -16.76 17.42
C LYS A 226 -12.24 -15.64 16.59
N ARG A 227 -12.71 -14.56 17.23
CA ARG A 227 -13.34 -13.41 16.57
C ARG A 227 -12.40 -12.76 15.57
N TYR A 228 -11.13 -12.66 15.94
CA TYR A 228 -10.08 -12.06 15.13
C TYR A 228 -9.28 -13.08 14.32
N GLY A 229 -9.72 -14.34 14.24
CA GLY A 229 -9.06 -15.37 13.43
C GLY A 229 -7.66 -15.77 13.91
N GLY A 230 -7.33 -15.53 15.18
CA GLY A 230 -6.11 -15.98 15.82
C GLY A 230 -6.31 -17.23 16.69
N GLU A 231 -5.20 -17.67 17.28
CA GLU A 231 -5.16 -18.87 18.13
C GLU A 231 -5.19 -18.50 19.61
N PHE A 232 -5.79 -19.39 20.42
CA PHE A 232 -5.84 -19.26 21.88
C PHE A 232 -4.85 -20.22 22.54
N TYR A 233 -3.97 -19.68 23.39
CA TYR A 233 -3.01 -20.42 24.18
C TYR A 233 -3.34 -20.30 25.67
N SER A 234 -3.48 -21.42 26.37
CA SER A 234 -3.77 -21.42 27.80
C SER A 234 -2.48 -21.41 28.63
N LEU A 235 -2.33 -20.43 29.52
CA LEU A 235 -1.22 -20.37 30.49
C LEU A 235 -1.19 -21.57 31.45
N THR A 236 -2.30 -22.31 31.58
CA THR A 236 -2.37 -23.52 32.41
C THR A 236 -1.89 -24.79 31.69
N SER A 237 -1.77 -24.76 30.36
CA SER A 237 -1.37 -25.93 29.59
C SER A 237 0.13 -26.15 29.68
N ALA A 238 0.61 -27.36 29.95
CA ALA A 238 2.06 -27.63 29.94
C ALA A 238 2.70 -27.38 28.56
N ASP A 239 1.92 -27.54 27.49
CA ASP A 239 2.40 -27.53 26.11
C ASP A 239 2.22 -26.17 25.40
N PHE A 240 1.71 -25.13 26.07
CA PHE A 240 1.40 -23.86 25.38
C PHE A 240 2.64 -23.27 24.68
N ARG A 241 3.83 -23.41 25.29
CA ARG A 241 5.09 -22.89 24.73
C ARG A 241 5.46 -23.58 23.42
N SER A 242 5.31 -24.90 23.35
CA SER A 242 5.62 -25.66 22.13
C SER A 242 4.62 -25.39 21.02
N GLN A 243 3.34 -25.21 21.38
CA GLN A 243 2.27 -24.79 20.47
C GLN A 243 2.57 -23.41 19.88
N LEU A 244 2.76 -22.40 20.75
CA LEU A 244 3.04 -21.02 20.36
C LEU A 244 4.25 -20.91 19.41
N LEU A 245 5.38 -21.54 19.78
CA LEU A 245 6.60 -21.49 18.97
C LEU A 245 6.43 -22.21 17.62
N SER A 246 5.70 -23.32 17.59
CA SER A 246 5.45 -24.01 16.33
C SER A 246 4.50 -23.22 15.42
N ASP A 247 3.54 -22.52 15.99
CA ASP A 247 2.60 -21.68 15.22
C ASP A 247 3.31 -20.43 14.70
N GLN A 248 4.20 -19.84 15.50
CA GLN A 248 5.13 -18.79 15.05
C GLN A 248 5.96 -19.27 13.86
N ASN A 249 6.62 -20.43 13.96
CA ASN A 249 7.41 -20.99 12.87
C ASN A 249 6.57 -21.26 11.62
N TYR A 250 5.32 -21.67 11.82
CA TYR A 250 4.39 -21.90 10.73
C TYR A 250 3.95 -20.58 10.06
N PHE A 251 3.71 -19.52 10.83
CA PHE A 251 3.36 -18.19 10.34
C PHE A 251 4.47 -17.54 9.50
N ARG A 252 5.74 -17.86 9.82
CA ARG A 252 6.92 -17.40 9.07
C ARG A 252 7.06 -18.06 7.69
N LYS A 253 6.49 -19.24 7.48
CA LYS A 253 6.54 -19.89 6.17
C LYS A 253 5.74 -19.09 5.15
N LYS A 254 6.23 -19.03 3.91
CA LYS A 254 5.52 -18.37 2.81
C LYS A 254 4.11 -18.94 2.62
N PRO A 255 3.13 -18.10 2.20
CA PRO A 255 1.78 -18.55 1.89
C PRO A 255 1.81 -19.58 0.76
N TRP A 256 0.76 -20.37 0.67
CA TRP A 256 0.56 -21.29 -0.45
C TRP A 256 0.19 -20.50 -1.70
N SER A 257 0.83 -20.84 -2.81
CA SER A 257 0.51 -20.31 -4.14
C SER A 257 -0.40 -21.30 -4.87
N LEU A 258 -1.62 -20.88 -5.14
CA LEU A 258 -2.58 -21.57 -6.01
C LEU A 258 -2.59 -20.86 -7.35
N THR A 259 -1.99 -21.48 -8.37
CA THR A 259 -1.93 -20.92 -9.72
C THR A 259 -2.88 -21.66 -10.65
N TYR A 260 -3.67 -20.92 -11.42
CA TYR A 260 -4.59 -21.48 -12.41
C TYR A 260 -4.79 -20.54 -13.60
N ASP A 261 -5.23 -21.08 -14.74
CA ASP A 261 -5.62 -20.29 -15.91
C ASP A 261 -7.12 -19.94 -15.82
N SER A 262 -7.46 -18.66 -15.99
CA SER A 262 -8.85 -18.19 -15.93
C SER A 262 -9.67 -18.80 -17.08
N PRO A 263 -10.83 -19.44 -16.81
CA PRO A 263 -11.73 -19.97 -17.83
C PRO A 263 -12.39 -18.91 -18.72
N PHE A 264 -12.19 -17.63 -18.43
CA PHE A 264 -12.68 -16.49 -19.22
C PHE A 264 -11.61 -15.88 -20.14
N GLN A 265 -10.45 -16.55 -20.32
CA GLN A 265 -9.34 -16.10 -21.16
C GLN A 265 -9.74 -15.74 -22.62
N ASP A 266 -10.71 -16.45 -23.18
CA ASP A 266 -11.13 -16.30 -24.59
C ASP A 266 -12.24 -15.26 -24.77
N GLU A 267 -12.70 -14.61 -23.70
CA GLU A 267 -13.77 -13.60 -23.75
C GLU A 267 -13.18 -12.19 -23.81
N TRP A 268 -12.55 -11.89 -24.95
CA TRP A 268 -11.95 -10.60 -25.32
C TRP A 268 -12.98 -9.50 -25.64
N GLN A 269 -14.26 -9.72 -25.37
CA GLN A 269 -15.28 -8.71 -25.62
C GLN A 269 -15.15 -7.60 -24.58
N PHE A 270 -14.86 -6.39 -25.07
CA PHE A 270 -14.91 -5.12 -24.31
C PHE A 270 -16.31 -4.78 -23.75
N GLN A 271 -17.28 -5.71 -23.83
CA GLN A 271 -18.57 -5.63 -23.18
C GLN A 271 -18.52 -6.32 -21.82
N GLY A 272 -18.74 -5.53 -20.77
CA GLY A 272 -18.92 -6.01 -19.40
C GLY A 272 -17.99 -5.31 -18.41
N ASP A 273 -18.57 -4.45 -17.58
CA ASP A 273 -18.02 -4.13 -16.26
C ASP A 273 -18.35 -5.31 -15.35
N GLY A 274 -17.54 -6.36 -15.46
CA GLY A 274 -17.79 -7.60 -14.73
C GLY A 274 -16.55 -7.97 -13.94
N ALA A 275 -16.54 -7.58 -12.66
CA ALA A 275 -15.65 -8.18 -11.68
C ALA A 275 -15.80 -9.70 -11.74
N VAL A 276 -14.68 -10.40 -11.84
CA VAL A 276 -14.66 -11.86 -11.81
C VAL A 276 -14.68 -12.28 -10.36
N GLN A 277 -15.75 -12.96 -9.94
CA GLN A 277 -15.88 -13.51 -8.61
C GLN A 277 -15.32 -14.94 -8.59
N VAL A 278 -14.32 -15.19 -7.76
CA VAL A 278 -13.74 -16.50 -7.55
C VAL A 278 -14.36 -17.11 -6.30
N GLU A 279 -14.84 -18.35 -6.41
CA GLU A 279 -15.31 -19.16 -5.29
C GLU A 279 -14.42 -20.39 -5.16
N LEU A 280 -13.79 -20.51 -3.99
CA LEU A 280 -12.97 -21.66 -3.60
C LEU A 280 -13.71 -22.44 -2.51
N GLU A 281 -13.97 -23.73 -2.77
CA GLU A 281 -14.63 -24.63 -1.84
C GLU A 281 -13.64 -25.63 -1.26
N THR A 282 -13.56 -25.70 0.08
CA THR A 282 -12.69 -26.63 0.79
C THR A 282 -13.45 -27.83 1.36
N LYS A 283 -12.75 -28.95 1.61
CA LYS A 283 -13.29 -30.15 2.28
C LYS A 283 -13.92 -29.86 3.65
N SER A 284 -13.40 -28.85 4.35
CA SER A 284 -13.90 -28.37 5.63
C SER A 284 -15.19 -27.53 5.54
N SER A 285 -15.86 -27.53 4.39
CA SER A 285 -17.13 -26.80 4.11
C SER A 285 -17.01 -25.28 4.16
N ARG A 286 -15.81 -24.72 4.00
CA ARG A 286 -15.61 -23.27 3.96
C ARG A 286 -15.54 -22.81 2.51
N ARG A 287 -16.38 -21.83 2.18
CA ARG A 287 -16.35 -21.13 0.89
C ARG A 287 -15.56 -19.84 1.07
N LEU A 288 -14.49 -19.69 0.32
CA LEU A 288 -13.73 -18.45 0.23
C LEU A 288 -14.10 -17.77 -1.07
N THR A 289 -14.65 -16.57 -0.96
CA THR A 289 -15.06 -15.77 -2.12
C THR A 289 -14.27 -14.47 -2.18
N PHE A 290 -13.74 -14.16 -3.36
CA PHE A 290 -13.11 -12.87 -3.62
C PHE A 290 -13.42 -12.42 -5.05
N ALA A 291 -13.30 -11.13 -5.32
CA ALA A 291 -13.56 -10.57 -6.64
C ALA A 291 -12.35 -9.79 -7.12
N TYR A 292 -12.02 -9.92 -8.40
CA TYR A 292 -10.96 -9.14 -9.03
C TYR A 292 -11.43 -8.49 -10.33
N ASP A 293 -10.91 -7.30 -10.59
CA ASP A 293 -11.12 -6.58 -11.84
C ASP A 293 -9.86 -6.66 -12.68
N ILE A 294 -10.00 -7.05 -13.95
CA ILE A 294 -8.88 -7.12 -14.88
C ILE A 294 -8.49 -5.68 -15.27
N PRO A 295 -7.24 -5.23 -15.02
CA PRO A 295 -6.79 -3.89 -15.37
C PRO A 295 -6.88 -3.62 -16.87
N PHE A 296 -7.20 -2.38 -17.25
CA PHE A 296 -7.38 -1.97 -18.65
C PHE A 296 -6.16 -2.28 -19.53
N GLY A 297 -4.94 -2.02 -19.03
CA GLY A 297 -3.70 -2.32 -19.76
C GLY A 297 -3.53 -3.81 -20.04
N THR A 298 -3.85 -4.66 -19.07
CA THR A 298 -3.82 -6.12 -19.22
C THR A 298 -4.85 -6.58 -20.25
N ARG A 299 -6.07 -6.01 -20.24
CA ARG A 299 -7.09 -6.29 -21.27
C ARG A 299 -6.60 -5.98 -22.68
N ILE A 300 -5.97 -4.82 -22.89
CA ILE A 300 -5.42 -4.44 -24.21
C ILE A 300 -4.30 -5.40 -24.63
N ARG A 301 -3.37 -5.72 -23.72
CA ARG A 301 -2.26 -6.63 -24.02
C ARG A 301 -2.78 -7.99 -24.48
N THR A 302 -3.70 -8.57 -23.73
CA THR A 302 -4.30 -9.85 -24.06
C THR A 302 -5.10 -9.79 -25.37
N PHE A 303 -5.79 -8.68 -25.64
CA PHE A 303 -6.50 -8.44 -26.90
C PHE A 303 -5.55 -8.37 -28.11
N LEU A 304 -4.47 -7.58 -28.03
CA LEU A 304 -3.53 -7.41 -29.14
C LEU A 304 -2.69 -8.65 -29.43
N LEU A 305 -2.40 -9.46 -28.41
CA LEU A 305 -1.64 -10.70 -28.55
C LEU A 305 -2.49 -11.90 -28.97
N HIS A 306 -3.82 -11.75 -29.02
CA HIS A 306 -4.70 -12.86 -29.40
C HIS A 306 -4.43 -13.26 -30.87
N PRO A 307 -4.20 -14.55 -31.18
CA PRO A 307 -3.80 -14.99 -32.52
C PRO A 307 -4.75 -14.56 -33.64
N SER A 308 -6.07 -14.53 -33.37
CA SER A 308 -7.07 -14.13 -34.37
C SER A 308 -7.05 -12.63 -34.73
N ILE A 309 -6.44 -11.79 -33.91
CA ILE A 309 -6.35 -10.33 -34.12
C ILE A 309 -4.94 -9.95 -34.58
N PHE A 310 -3.93 -10.53 -33.94
CA PHE A 310 -2.53 -10.29 -34.26
C PHE A 310 -2.17 -10.76 -35.69
N LEU A 311 -2.59 -11.97 -36.09
CA LEU A 311 -2.22 -12.52 -37.40
C LEU A 311 -2.82 -11.72 -38.58
N PRO A 312 -4.10 -11.33 -38.58
CA PRO A 312 -4.65 -10.53 -39.67
C PRO A 312 -4.10 -9.10 -39.72
N SER A 313 -3.87 -8.47 -38.56
CA SER A 313 -3.32 -7.11 -38.50
C SER A 313 -1.86 -7.07 -38.97
N LEU A 314 -1.04 -8.04 -38.55
CA LEU A 314 0.31 -8.23 -39.06
C LEU A 314 0.30 -8.50 -40.58
N GLY A 315 -0.58 -9.41 -41.04
CA GLY A 315 -0.74 -9.72 -42.46
C GLY A 315 -1.13 -8.50 -43.29
N PHE A 316 -2.04 -7.66 -42.80
CA PHE A 316 -2.43 -6.40 -43.44
C PHE A 316 -1.27 -5.41 -43.51
N LEU A 317 -0.46 -5.30 -42.45
CA LEU A 317 0.70 -4.39 -42.41
C LEU A 317 1.80 -4.86 -43.37
N VAL A 318 2.06 -6.17 -43.43
CA VAL A 318 2.95 -6.77 -44.43
C VAL A 318 2.42 -6.54 -45.85
N PHE A 319 1.11 -6.64 -46.07
CA PHE A 319 0.51 -6.34 -47.37
C PHE A 319 0.67 -4.87 -47.77
N LEU A 320 0.41 -3.94 -46.85
CA LEU A 320 0.57 -2.49 -47.06
C LEU A 320 2.01 -2.12 -47.40
N THR A 321 2.98 -2.69 -46.69
CA THR A 321 4.40 -2.47 -46.96
C THR A 321 4.80 -3.05 -48.32
N LEU A 322 4.29 -4.22 -48.70
CA LEU A 322 4.46 -4.79 -50.04
C LEU A 322 3.88 -3.90 -51.14
N VAL A 323 2.65 -3.38 -50.96
CA VAL A 323 2.01 -2.46 -51.93
C VAL A 323 2.81 -1.17 -52.05
N ALA A 324 3.25 -0.58 -50.94
CA ALA A 324 4.09 0.62 -50.95
C ALA A 324 5.41 0.38 -51.69
N LEU A 325 6.06 -0.76 -51.45
CA LEU A 325 7.30 -1.14 -52.11
C LEU A 325 7.09 -1.36 -53.62
N LEU A 326 5.97 -1.95 -54.01
CA LEU A 326 5.56 -2.13 -55.41
C LEU A 326 5.30 -0.78 -56.10
N LEU A 327 4.68 0.18 -55.41
CA LEU A 327 4.47 1.55 -55.91
C LEU A 327 5.80 2.29 -56.13
N VAL A 328 6.75 2.19 -55.20
CA VAL A 328 8.10 2.78 -55.35
C VAL A 328 8.83 2.15 -56.54
N TRP A 329 8.78 0.83 -56.68
CA TRP A 329 9.40 0.13 -57.80
C TRP A 329 8.79 0.50 -59.16
N ARG A 330 7.47 0.75 -59.19
CA ARG A 330 6.76 1.21 -60.38
C ARG A 330 7.09 2.67 -60.72
N LYS A 331 7.38 3.51 -59.72
CA LYS A 331 7.80 4.92 -59.90
C LYS A 331 9.26 5.04 -60.36
N GLY A 332 10.12 4.07 -60.04
CA GLY A 332 11.51 3.98 -60.49
C GLY A 332 11.73 3.65 -61.98
N LYS A 333 10.66 3.49 -62.78
CA LYS A 333 10.73 3.23 -64.24
C LYS A 333 10.48 4.46 -65.13
N LYS A 334 10.34 5.66 -64.59
CA LYS A 334 10.35 6.90 -65.39
C LYS A 334 11.75 7.51 -65.39
N GLN A 335 12.41 7.49 -66.54
CA GLN A 335 13.66 8.23 -66.79
C GLN A 335 13.42 9.73 -66.61
N PRO A 336 14.32 10.47 -65.95
CA PRO A 336 14.34 11.92 -66.04
C PRO A 336 15.14 12.32 -67.29
N GLU A 337 14.45 12.87 -68.30
CA GLU A 337 15.08 13.73 -69.29
C GLU A 337 15.47 15.06 -68.63
N GLY A 338 16.64 15.59 -68.99
CA GLY A 338 17.07 16.95 -68.66
C GLY A 338 18.12 17.01 -67.54
N SER A 339 19.39 17.01 -67.93
CA SER A 339 20.50 17.45 -67.09
C SER A 339 20.40 18.97 -66.86
N VAL A 340 19.89 19.37 -65.70
CA VAL A 340 19.89 20.77 -65.26
C VAL A 340 21.26 21.09 -64.66
N SER A 341 21.90 22.12 -65.21
CA SER A 341 23.22 22.63 -64.79
C SER A 341 23.17 23.14 -63.33
N PRO A 342 24.26 23.02 -62.54
CA PRO A 342 24.32 23.50 -61.15
C PRO A 342 23.91 24.97 -60.95
N GLU A 343 24.02 25.78 -62.00
CA GLU A 343 23.68 27.22 -61.98
C GLU A 343 22.16 27.47 -61.96
N GLU A 344 21.35 26.63 -62.63
CA GLU A 344 19.88 26.73 -62.59
C GLU A 344 19.29 26.24 -61.25
N ARG A 345 20.01 25.37 -60.52
CA ARG A 345 19.66 24.99 -59.14
C ARG A 345 19.86 26.14 -58.16
N LEU A 346 20.81 27.03 -58.40
CA LEU A 346 21.05 28.15 -57.50
C LEU A 346 19.96 29.22 -57.64
N HIS A 347 19.55 29.52 -58.88
CA HIS A 347 18.47 30.47 -59.14
C HIS A 347 17.09 29.98 -58.70
N THR A 348 16.80 28.68 -58.82
CA THR A 348 15.54 28.13 -58.27
C THR A 348 15.51 28.12 -56.74
N ILE A 349 16.65 28.02 -56.07
CA ILE A 349 16.74 28.14 -54.59
C ILE A 349 16.53 29.59 -54.14
N GLU A 350 17.08 30.57 -54.86
CA GLU A 350 16.87 32.00 -54.55
C GLU A 350 15.41 32.43 -54.81
N ASP A 351 14.81 31.99 -55.93
CA ASP A 351 13.41 32.28 -56.26
C ASP A 351 12.42 31.60 -55.30
N GLU A 352 12.70 30.37 -54.84
CA GLU A 352 11.91 29.69 -53.80
C GLU A 352 12.07 30.36 -52.43
N GLN A 353 13.27 30.83 -52.07
CA GLN A 353 13.51 31.57 -50.83
C GLN A 353 12.79 32.93 -50.83
N ASP A 354 12.74 33.62 -51.97
CA ASP A 354 12.01 34.89 -52.13
C ASP A 354 10.49 34.69 -52.17
N ALA A 355 10.01 33.59 -52.75
CA ALA A 355 8.59 33.22 -52.71
C ALA A 355 8.14 32.83 -51.28
N TYR A 356 8.97 32.11 -50.53
CA TYR A 356 8.72 31.76 -49.12
C TYR A 356 8.74 33.01 -48.22
N ARG A 357 9.69 33.93 -48.47
CA ARG A 357 9.80 35.21 -47.79
C ARG A 357 8.64 36.17 -48.14
N LYS A 358 8.05 36.10 -49.33
CA LYS A 358 6.84 36.88 -49.69
C LYS A 358 5.53 36.27 -49.18
N MET A 359 5.42 34.95 -49.07
CA MET A 359 4.21 34.29 -48.55
C MET A 359 4.13 34.31 -47.01
N TYR A 360 5.27 34.30 -46.31
CA TYR A 360 5.33 34.27 -44.84
C TYR A 360 6.02 35.50 -44.21
N GLY A 361 6.47 36.45 -45.03
CA GLY A 361 7.12 37.69 -44.60
C GLY A 361 6.12 38.72 -44.11
N ASN A 362 5.68 38.56 -42.86
CA ASN A 362 5.55 39.63 -41.88
C ASN A 362 5.08 39.14 -40.49
N GLN A 363 5.14 37.84 -40.19
CA GLN A 363 4.68 37.35 -38.88
C GLN A 363 5.77 36.81 -37.95
N TYR A 364 7.02 36.73 -38.40
CA TYR A 364 8.14 36.37 -37.52
C TYR A 364 9.39 37.15 -37.89
N GLN A 365 9.51 38.34 -37.31
CA GLN A 365 10.79 38.98 -37.08
C GLN A 365 10.77 39.48 -35.64
N LEU A 366 11.41 38.75 -34.75
CA LEU A 366 12.32 39.29 -33.74
C LEU A 366 13.00 38.13 -32.98
N VAL A 367 14.31 38.05 -33.24
CA VAL A 367 15.36 37.52 -32.37
C VAL A 367 15.42 35.99 -32.21
N TYR A 368 16.07 35.33 -33.16
CA TYR A 368 17.05 34.31 -32.81
C TYR A 368 18.39 35.00 -32.56
N SER A 369 18.74 35.17 -31.29
CA SER A 369 20.14 35.01 -30.87
C SER A 369 20.31 33.53 -30.53
N GLU A 370 21.34 32.90 -31.09
CA GLU A 370 21.54 31.44 -31.14
C GLU A 370 21.91 30.76 -29.79
N GLU A 371 21.51 31.30 -28.64
CA GLU A 371 22.05 30.83 -27.34
C GLU A 371 21.11 30.07 -26.39
N ASP A 372 19.80 29.93 -26.62
CA ASP A 372 18.95 29.16 -25.67
C ASP A 372 17.79 28.39 -26.32
N ARG A 373 18.12 27.32 -27.05
CA ARG A 373 17.13 26.29 -27.39
C ARG A 373 16.95 25.32 -26.21
N ILE A 374 15.94 25.55 -25.38
CA ILE A 374 15.42 24.50 -24.48
C ILE A 374 14.57 23.55 -25.33
N GLU A 375 15.12 22.40 -25.67
CA GLU A 375 14.35 21.25 -26.15
C GLU A 375 13.37 20.82 -25.06
N THR A 376 12.07 21.02 -25.28
CA THR A 376 11.04 20.32 -24.50
C THR A 376 10.95 18.88 -24.98
N GLU A 377 11.90 18.06 -24.56
CA GLU A 377 11.70 16.62 -24.47
C GLU A 377 10.53 16.35 -23.51
N ARG A 378 9.54 15.58 -23.96
CA ARG A 378 8.55 14.98 -23.05
C ARG A 378 9.29 13.97 -22.17
N SER A 379 9.79 14.42 -21.02
CA SER A 379 10.62 13.61 -20.14
C SER A 379 9.81 12.48 -19.49
N HIS A 380 10.37 11.27 -19.54
CA HIS A 380 9.96 10.09 -18.77
C HIS A 380 9.77 10.40 -17.27
N PRO A 381 8.93 9.61 -16.55
CA PRO A 381 8.78 9.76 -15.10
C PRO A 381 10.14 9.66 -14.42
N ILE A 382 10.47 10.67 -13.60
CA ILE A 382 11.73 10.74 -12.84
C ILE A 382 11.81 9.50 -11.94
N ALA A 383 12.82 8.66 -12.16
CA ALA A 383 13.11 7.53 -11.28
C ALA A 383 13.56 8.06 -9.92
N LEU A 384 13.04 7.49 -8.83
CA LEU A 384 13.45 7.76 -7.44
C LEU A 384 14.98 7.73 -7.23
N LYS A 385 15.73 7.05 -8.11
CA LYS A 385 17.20 7.03 -8.13
C LYS A 385 17.87 8.39 -8.35
N GLU A 386 17.31 9.29 -9.17
CA GLU A 386 17.92 10.63 -9.35
C GLU A 386 17.92 11.42 -8.02
N PHE A 387 16.93 11.18 -7.14
CA PHE A 387 16.86 11.79 -5.82
C PHE A 387 17.80 11.14 -4.78
N GLU A 388 18.42 10.01 -5.10
CA GLU A 388 19.40 9.28 -4.28
C GLU A 388 20.88 9.61 -4.60
N GLU A 389 21.14 10.43 -5.62
CA GLU A 389 22.51 10.87 -6.02
C GLU A 389 22.89 12.34 -5.71
N GLY A 390 21.96 13.19 -5.26
CA GLY A 390 22.24 14.58 -4.87
C GLY A 390 23.05 14.79 -3.57
N GLU A 391 23.71 15.94 -3.45
CA GLU A 391 24.46 16.32 -2.25
C GLU A 391 23.54 16.54 -1.03
N ALA A 392 24.00 16.13 0.15
CA ALA A 392 23.25 16.26 1.40
C ALA A 392 23.80 17.42 2.25
N TYR A 393 22.92 18.32 2.67
CA TYR A 393 23.22 19.47 3.53
C TYR A 393 22.48 19.34 4.86
N GLU A 394 23.20 19.53 5.98
CA GLU A 394 22.59 19.47 7.31
C GLU A 394 21.69 20.69 7.54
N LYS A 395 22.14 21.86 7.05
CA LYS A 395 21.42 23.13 7.12
C LYS A 395 21.47 23.82 5.76
N ALA A 396 20.40 24.51 5.40
CA ALA A 396 20.40 25.34 4.20
C ALA A 396 19.71 26.68 4.44
N THR A 397 20.04 27.66 3.61
CA THR A 397 19.50 29.02 3.67
C THR A 397 19.30 29.54 2.25
N LEU A 398 18.19 30.23 2.02
CA LEU A 398 18.00 31.04 0.81
C LEU A 398 18.40 32.48 1.07
N VAL A 399 19.24 33.04 0.21
CA VAL A 399 19.66 34.45 0.27
C VAL A 399 19.00 35.19 -0.89
N LEU A 400 18.22 36.22 -0.61
CA LEU A 400 17.63 37.05 -1.65
C LEU A 400 18.71 37.94 -2.27
N LYS A 401 19.13 37.65 -3.50
CA LYS A 401 20.14 38.40 -4.26
C LYS A 401 19.53 39.59 -4.99
N GLU A 402 18.37 39.40 -5.62
CA GLU A 402 17.61 40.44 -6.31
C GLU A 402 16.14 40.40 -5.88
N GLY A 403 15.50 41.56 -5.78
CA GLY A 403 14.12 41.71 -5.31
C GLY A 403 13.95 42.86 -4.32
N ARG A 404 12.82 42.91 -3.62
CA ARG A 404 12.46 44.04 -2.75
C ARG A 404 13.39 44.25 -1.55
N ASN A 405 14.01 43.20 -1.02
CA ASN A 405 14.90 43.25 0.15
C ASN A 405 16.20 42.44 -0.04
N PRO A 406 17.12 42.88 -0.92
CA PRO A 406 18.38 42.16 -1.16
C PRO A 406 19.20 41.93 0.12
N GLY A 407 19.85 40.78 0.22
CA GLY A 407 20.63 40.34 1.37
C GLY A 407 19.84 39.63 2.47
N LYS A 408 18.49 39.62 2.40
CA LYS A 408 17.67 38.92 3.40
C LYS A 408 17.86 37.40 3.28
N GLN A 409 18.05 36.74 4.42
CA GLN A 409 18.30 35.31 4.52
C GLN A 409 17.10 34.59 5.12
N TYR A 410 16.76 33.42 4.56
CA TYR A 410 15.65 32.58 4.99
C TYR A 410 16.16 31.18 5.29
N SER A 411 16.06 30.75 6.55
CA SER A 411 16.53 29.43 6.97
C SER A 411 15.57 28.32 6.51
N LEU A 412 16.11 27.30 5.83
CA LEU A 412 15.37 26.12 5.37
C LEU A 412 15.45 25.00 6.42
N GLY A 413 15.02 25.31 7.65
CA GLY A 413 15.04 24.38 8.79
C GLY A 413 13.81 23.46 8.88
N ARG A 414 12.72 23.82 8.22
CA ARG A 414 11.46 23.05 8.21
C ARG A 414 11.52 21.91 7.20
N ALA A 415 10.69 20.89 7.38
CA ALA A 415 10.57 19.78 6.43
C ALA A 415 10.06 20.25 5.05
N GLU A 416 9.27 21.32 5.04
CA GLU A 416 8.78 22.00 3.84
C GLU A 416 8.85 23.51 4.07
N THR A 417 9.30 24.25 3.07
CA THR A 417 9.31 25.72 3.04
C THR A 417 8.60 26.19 1.79
N THR A 418 7.54 26.97 1.95
CA THR A 418 6.70 27.49 0.88
C THR A 418 7.13 28.90 0.48
N ILE A 419 7.06 29.19 -0.82
CA ILE A 419 7.46 30.47 -1.42
C ILE A 419 6.29 31.00 -2.25
N GLY A 420 5.89 32.25 -2.04
CA GLY A 420 4.78 32.85 -2.78
C GLY A 420 4.43 34.26 -2.34
N ASN A 421 3.37 34.82 -2.91
CA ASN A 421 2.86 36.16 -2.59
C ASN A 421 1.74 36.14 -1.53
N SER A 422 1.45 34.97 -0.94
CA SER A 422 0.53 34.87 0.18
C SER A 422 1.27 35.13 1.49
N ASP A 423 0.64 35.85 2.43
CA ASP A 423 1.15 36.00 3.80
C ASP A 423 1.19 34.67 4.58
N LEU A 424 0.57 33.62 4.04
CA LEU A 424 0.61 32.26 4.57
C LEU A 424 1.87 31.48 4.15
N CYS A 425 2.68 32.01 3.23
CA CYS A 425 3.92 31.37 2.82
C CYS A 425 5.06 31.63 3.82
N ASP A 426 5.97 30.67 3.94
CA ASP A 426 7.15 30.80 4.80
C ASP A 426 8.11 31.88 4.28
N LEU A 427 8.23 31.98 2.95
CA LEU A 427 8.97 33.03 2.25
C LEU A 427 7.98 33.83 1.39
N VAL A 428 7.63 35.01 1.89
CA VAL A 428 6.70 35.92 1.19
C VAL A 428 7.47 36.84 0.24
N LEU A 429 7.11 36.78 -1.04
CA LEU A 429 7.57 37.67 -2.10
C LEU A 429 6.39 38.53 -2.58
N TYR A 430 6.36 39.79 -2.16
CA TYR A 430 5.30 40.74 -2.49
C TYR A 430 5.43 41.29 -3.91
N GLU A 431 5.18 40.45 -4.91
CA GLU A 431 5.28 40.79 -6.33
C GLU A 431 4.08 40.25 -7.13
N GLN A 432 3.56 41.06 -8.06
CA GLN A 432 2.40 40.69 -8.87
C GLN A 432 2.64 39.46 -9.76
N SER A 433 3.87 39.27 -10.24
CA SER A 433 4.26 38.10 -11.05
C SER A 433 4.43 36.81 -10.24
N VAL A 434 4.30 36.89 -8.91
CA VAL A 434 4.44 35.74 -8.01
C VAL A 434 3.06 35.27 -7.58
N SER A 435 2.69 34.05 -7.99
CA SER A 435 1.49 33.35 -7.52
C SER A 435 1.42 33.22 -5.99
N LYS A 436 0.21 33.10 -5.46
CA LYS A 436 -0.04 32.98 -4.00
C LYS A 436 0.75 31.82 -3.36
N ASN A 437 0.73 30.65 -4.01
CA ASN A 437 1.59 29.51 -3.70
C ASN A 437 2.42 29.24 -4.95
N HIS A 438 3.64 29.76 -5.03
CA HIS A 438 4.43 29.75 -6.27
C HIS A 438 5.32 28.52 -6.37
N ALA A 439 6.11 28.29 -5.33
CA ALA A 439 7.06 27.20 -5.26
C ALA A 439 7.16 26.66 -3.83
N ARG A 440 7.75 25.49 -3.69
CA ARG A 440 8.14 24.97 -2.37
C ARG A 440 9.47 24.24 -2.45
N ILE A 441 10.17 24.22 -1.33
CA ILE A 441 11.37 23.42 -1.14
C ILE A 441 11.08 22.41 -0.04
N ARG A 442 11.28 21.12 -0.32
CA ARG A 442 11.17 20.04 0.68
C ARG A 442 12.54 19.52 1.05
N LYS A 443 12.74 19.28 2.35
CA LYS A 443 13.91 18.59 2.88
C LYS A 443 13.59 17.09 2.98
N VAL A 444 14.29 16.27 2.20
CA VAL A 444 14.15 14.80 2.20
C VAL A 444 15.53 14.18 2.36
N ARG A 445 15.76 13.40 3.42
CA ARG A 445 17.06 12.76 3.72
C ARG A 445 18.25 13.74 3.61
N ASN A 446 18.13 14.94 4.21
CA ASN A 446 19.10 16.04 4.15
C ASN A 446 19.36 16.63 2.75
N ARG A 447 18.47 16.41 1.79
CA ARG A 447 18.54 17.01 0.45
C ARG A 447 17.38 17.97 0.26
N TYR A 448 17.62 19.03 -0.49
CA TYR A 448 16.64 20.07 -0.72
C TYR A 448 16.11 19.97 -2.15
N ILE A 449 14.80 19.78 -2.29
CA ILE A 449 14.16 19.56 -3.59
C ILE A 449 13.19 20.72 -3.84
N LEU A 450 13.40 21.42 -4.95
CA LEU A 450 12.57 22.51 -5.44
C LEU A 450 11.41 21.97 -6.29
N TYR A 451 10.21 22.46 -6.00
CA TYR A 451 8.98 22.18 -6.74
C TYR A 451 8.35 23.51 -7.18
N ASP A 452 7.98 23.60 -8.45
CA ASP A 452 7.03 24.61 -8.91
C ASP A 452 5.60 24.13 -8.59
N LEU A 453 4.76 25.02 -8.06
CA LEU A 453 3.38 24.72 -7.67
C LEU A 453 2.37 25.16 -8.75
N VAL A 454 2.71 24.93 -10.02
CA VAL A 454 1.92 25.35 -11.19
C VAL A 454 1.73 26.88 -11.17
N SER A 455 2.85 27.58 -11.01
CA SER A 455 2.84 29.04 -10.95
C SER A 455 2.63 29.67 -12.33
N GLU A 456 2.01 30.87 -12.36
CA GLU A 456 1.66 31.54 -13.62
C GLU A 456 2.91 31.97 -14.41
N ALA A 457 3.91 32.52 -13.74
CA ALA A 457 5.18 32.94 -14.34
C ALA A 457 6.21 31.78 -14.46
N GLY A 458 6.05 30.72 -13.65
CA GLY A 458 7.01 29.64 -13.52
C GLY A 458 8.18 29.95 -12.59
N THR A 459 8.74 28.89 -12.02
CA THR A 459 10.00 28.91 -11.27
C THR A 459 11.18 28.61 -12.20
N PHE A 460 12.30 29.30 -12.03
CA PHE A 460 13.53 29.10 -12.79
C PHE A 460 14.67 28.67 -11.86
N LEU A 461 15.53 27.76 -12.31
CA LEU A 461 16.73 27.30 -11.61
C LEU A 461 17.91 27.48 -12.56
N ASN A 462 18.89 28.30 -12.19
CA ASN A 462 20.06 28.67 -12.99
C ASN A 462 19.68 29.10 -14.42
N GLY A 463 18.67 29.98 -14.53
CA GLY A 463 18.14 30.47 -15.81
C GLY A 463 17.20 29.52 -16.55
N LYS A 464 17.09 28.24 -16.14
CA LYS A 464 16.25 27.23 -16.80
C LYS A 464 14.91 27.04 -16.08
N LYS A 465 13.80 27.02 -16.83
CA LYS A 465 12.47 26.82 -16.24
C LYS A 465 12.33 25.43 -15.61
N VAL A 466 11.84 25.39 -14.38
CA VAL A 466 11.60 24.16 -13.61
C VAL A 466 10.28 23.54 -14.06
N LEU A 467 10.35 22.51 -14.91
CA LEU A 467 9.17 21.77 -15.38
C LEU A 467 8.86 20.52 -14.54
N ARG A 468 9.84 20.08 -13.75
CA ARG A 468 9.79 18.88 -12.89
C ARG A 468 10.60 19.13 -11.63
N PRO A 469 10.35 18.44 -10.50
CA PRO A 469 11.10 18.68 -9.27
C PRO A 469 12.61 18.54 -9.46
N ARG A 470 13.40 19.45 -8.88
CA ARG A 470 14.87 19.48 -9.02
C ARG A 470 15.55 19.49 -7.66
N ILE A 471 16.63 18.74 -7.52
CA ILE A 471 17.52 18.82 -6.35
C ILE A 471 18.31 20.12 -6.44
N LEU A 472 18.46 20.80 -5.31
CA LEU A 472 19.27 22.01 -5.17
C LEU A 472 20.68 21.67 -4.71
N TYR A 473 21.66 22.32 -5.33
CA TYR A 473 23.07 22.29 -4.99
C TYR A 473 23.52 23.65 -4.46
N ASP A 474 24.58 23.69 -3.65
CA ASP A 474 25.12 24.93 -3.12
C ASP A 474 25.41 25.94 -4.25
N PHE A 475 25.01 27.18 -4.03
CA PHE A 475 25.04 28.30 -4.98
C PHE A 475 24.02 28.28 -6.14
N ASP A 476 23.08 27.34 -6.15
CA ASP A 476 21.99 27.38 -7.14
C ASP A 476 21.17 28.67 -7.05
N GLU A 477 20.90 29.27 -8.22
CA GLU A 477 20.09 30.48 -8.35
C GLU A 477 18.65 30.13 -8.73
N ILE A 478 17.71 30.51 -7.87
CA ILE A 478 16.28 30.27 -8.01
C ILE A 478 15.60 31.59 -8.38
N GLY A 479 15.10 31.68 -9.61
CA GLY A 479 14.34 32.81 -10.12
C GLY A 479 12.84 32.62 -9.92
N ILE A 480 12.18 33.57 -9.27
CA ILE A 480 10.72 33.61 -9.06
C ILE A 480 10.24 35.04 -9.30
N GLY A 481 9.52 35.27 -10.40
CA GLY A 481 9.14 36.63 -10.78
C GLY A 481 10.37 37.51 -11.04
N LYS A 482 10.50 38.63 -10.32
CA LYS A 482 11.71 39.48 -10.35
C LYS A 482 12.68 39.20 -9.20
N ALA A 483 12.34 38.23 -8.34
CA ALA A 483 13.20 37.83 -7.23
C ALA A 483 14.20 36.77 -7.69
N LEU A 484 15.47 36.96 -7.32
CA LEU A 484 16.55 35.98 -7.50
C LEU A 484 17.03 35.55 -6.12
N LEU A 485 16.86 34.27 -5.79
CA LEU A 485 17.25 33.65 -4.51
C LEU A 485 18.45 32.73 -4.75
N VAL A 486 19.48 32.80 -3.92
CA VAL A 486 20.62 31.89 -3.97
C VAL A 486 20.50 30.86 -2.86
N PHE A 487 20.54 29.59 -3.22
CA PHE A 487 20.58 28.49 -2.26
C PHE A 487 21.99 28.33 -1.68
N ARG A 488 22.07 28.23 -0.35
CA ARG A 488 23.31 28.00 0.39
C ARG A 488 23.16 26.75 1.25
N GLY A 489 23.83 25.67 0.87
CA GLY A 489 23.90 24.42 1.63
C GLY A 489 25.11 24.42 2.58
N LYS A 490 24.96 23.90 3.80
CA LYS A 490 26.04 23.75 4.80
C LYS A 490 26.02 22.37 5.45
#